data_AF-A0A7C4HQU1-F1
#
_entry.id   AF-A0A7C4HQU1-F1
#
_cell.length_a   1.000
_cell.length_b   1.000
_cell.length_c   1.000
_cell.angle_alpha   90.00
_cell.angle_beta   90.00
_cell.angle_gamma   90.00
#
_symmetry.space_group_name_H-M   'P 1'
#
loop_
_entity.id
_entity.type
_entity.pdbx_description
1 polymer ?
#
loop_
_entity_poly.entity_id
_entity_poly.type
_entity_poly.pdbx_seq_one_letter_code
_entity_poly.pdbx_strand_id
1 'polypeptide(L)'
;MGINEHNIYFHELIGLRVKILQYSDTALIGLEGLIVDETLKTLVIEKRNRERVRVFKANAVFEVTLPSGGKVVIKGIDIIGRPWDRLKKVLSARRR
;
A
#
# COMPACT_ATOMS: atom_id res chain seq x y z
N MET A 1 -10.93 -13.49 7.14
CA MET A 1 -9.48 -13.51 7.48
C MET A 1 -9.03 -12.07 7.55
N GLY A 2 -8.37 -11.64 8.63
CA GLY A 2 -7.87 -10.26 8.74
C GLY A 2 -6.64 -10.03 7.85
N ILE A 3 -6.33 -8.76 7.60
CA ILE A 3 -5.09 -8.38 6.90
C ILE A 3 -3.87 -8.67 7.79
N ASN A 4 -2.82 -9.23 7.19
CA ASN A 4 -1.56 -9.59 7.82
C ASN A 4 -0.39 -9.45 6.82
N GLU A 5 0.82 -9.71 7.28
CA GLU A 5 2.06 -9.59 6.53
C GLU A 5 2.13 -10.49 5.29
N HIS A 6 1.40 -11.61 5.27
CA HIS A 6 1.40 -12.56 4.16
C HIS A 6 0.34 -12.25 3.11
N ASN A 7 -0.79 -11.65 3.51
CA ASN A 7 -1.94 -11.44 2.63
C ASN A 7 -2.16 -9.96 2.22
N ILE A 8 -1.42 -9.00 2.82
CA ILE A 8 -1.54 -7.56 2.53
C ILE A 8 -1.54 -7.22 1.04
N TYR A 9 -0.74 -7.93 0.24
CA TYR A 9 -0.61 -7.71 -1.21
C TYR A 9 -1.93 -7.85 -1.97
N PHE A 10 -2.90 -8.56 -1.41
CA PHE A 10 -4.19 -8.84 -2.03
C PHE A 10 -5.37 -8.28 -1.23
N HIS A 11 -5.11 -7.61 -0.11
CA HIS A 11 -6.13 -6.94 0.69
C HIS A 11 -6.34 -5.48 0.28
N GLU A 12 -7.43 -4.91 0.79
CA GLU A 12 -7.71 -3.48 0.74
C GLU A 12 -6.64 -2.71 1.52
N LEU A 13 -6.05 -1.70 0.87
CA LEU A 13 -5.05 -0.82 1.48
C LEU A 13 -5.65 0.50 1.97
N ILE A 14 -6.83 0.89 1.47
CA ILE A 14 -7.54 2.10 1.89
C ILE A 14 -7.87 1.99 3.38
N GLY A 15 -7.64 3.07 4.12
CA GLY A 15 -7.83 3.14 5.57
C GLY A 15 -6.62 2.69 6.39
N LEU A 16 -5.56 2.17 5.77
CA LEU A 16 -4.32 1.84 6.48
C LEU A 16 -3.41 3.07 6.59
N ARG A 17 -2.69 3.16 7.72
CA ARG A 17 -1.59 4.12 7.86
C ARG A 17 -0.36 3.60 7.16
N VAL A 18 0.33 4.50 6.48
CA VAL A 18 1.53 4.19 5.71
C VAL A 18 2.60 5.26 5.91
N LYS A 19 3.86 4.82 5.92
CA LYS A 19 5.04 5.67 5.82
C LYS A 19 5.89 5.26 4.62
N ILE A 20 6.36 6.22 3.85
CA ILE A 20 7.29 5.98 2.73
C ILE A 20 8.71 5.83 3.28
N LEU A 21 9.29 4.64 3.16
CA LEU A 21 10.67 4.35 3.60
C LEU A 21 11.69 4.66 2.52
N GLN A 22 11.34 4.41 1.25
CA GLN A 22 12.17 4.72 0.09
C GLN A 22 11.27 5.21 -1.04
N TYR A 23 11.77 6.17 -1.82
CA TYR A 23 11.09 6.67 -3.01
C TYR A 23 12.11 7.16 -4.03
N SER A 24 11.75 7.11 -5.33
CA SER A 24 12.61 7.64 -6.39
C SER A 24 12.89 9.15 -6.25
N ASP A 25 11.88 9.90 -5.80
CA ASP A 25 12.02 11.29 -5.39
C ASP A 25 12.22 11.37 -3.87
N THR A 26 13.43 11.75 -3.47
CA THR A 26 13.84 11.80 -2.06
C THR A 26 12.99 12.74 -1.20
N ALA A 27 12.33 13.74 -1.77
CA ALA A 27 11.46 14.66 -1.02
C ALA A 27 10.21 13.98 -0.44
N LEU A 28 9.86 12.80 -0.95
CA LEU A 28 8.72 12.01 -0.47
C LEU A 28 9.10 10.96 0.57
N ILE A 29 10.40 10.74 0.82
CA ILE A 29 10.86 9.82 1.87
C ILE A 29 10.46 10.37 3.24
N GLY A 30 9.89 9.52 4.08
CA GLY A 30 9.40 9.88 5.41
C GLY A 30 7.97 10.44 5.42
N LEU A 31 7.34 10.67 4.25
CA LEU A 31 5.93 11.03 4.18
C LEU A 31 5.09 9.94 4.85
N GLU A 32 4.25 10.36 5.80
CA GLU A 32 3.35 9.49 6.55
C GLU A 32 1.91 10.01 6.48
N GLY A 33 0.95 9.09 6.37
CA GLY A 33 -0.46 9.42 6.41
C GLY A 33 -1.38 8.22 6.27
N LEU A 34 -2.65 8.50 6.00
CA LEU A 34 -3.70 7.52 5.75
C LEU A 34 -3.86 7.30 4.25
N ILE A 35 -3.95 6.05 3.79
CA ILE A 35 -4.32 5.76 2.41
C ILE A 35 -5.81 6.05 2.24
N VAL A 36 -6.16 6.99 1.36
CA VAL A 36 -7.56 7.40 1.12
C VAL A 36 -8.09 7.02 -0.25
N ASP A 37 -7.20 6.68 -1.19
CA ASP A 37 -7.57 6.22 -2.53
C ASP A 37 -6.47 5.33 -3.11
N GLU A 38 -6.87 4.40 -3.98
CA GLU A 38 -6.00 3.44 -4.63
C GLU A 38 -6.42 3.22 -6.09
N THR A 39 -5.47 3.39 -7.00
CA THR A 39 -5.66 3.08 -8.42
C THR A 39 -4.76 1.93 -8.87
N LEU A 40 -4.74 1.63 -10.17
CA LEU A 40 -3.85 0.63 -10.76
C LEU A 40 -2.37 0.85 -10.38
N LYS A 41 -1.90 2.10 -10.44
CA LYS A 41 -0.47 2.46 -10.31
C LYS A 41 -0.16 3.38 -9.14
N THR A 42 -1.18 4.00 -8.53
CA THR A 42 -0.98 5.05 -7.53
C THR A 42 -1.73 4.78 -6.23
N LEU A 43 -1.23 5.38 -5.16
CA LEU A 43 -1.93 5.57 -3.89
C LEU A 43 -2.08 7.06 -3.63
N VAL A 44 -3.16 7.45 -2.97
CA VAL A 44 -3.31 8.79 -2.39
C VAL A 44 -3.18 8.69 -0.89
N ILE A 45 -2.23 9.43 -0.34
CA ILE A 45 -1.94 9.48 1.09
C ILE A 45 -2.39 10.84 1.62
N GLU A 46 -3.31 10.83 2.57
CA GLU A 46 -3.75 12.01 3.31
C GLU A 46 -2.90 12.17 4.57
N LYS A 47 -2.13 13.26 4.62
CA LYS A 47 -1.29 13.63 5.76
C LYS A 47 -2.15 14.14 6.92
N ARG A 48 -1.56 14.27 8.11
CA ARG A 48 -2.25 14.82 9.31
C ARG A 48 -2.82 16.23 9.09
N ASN A 49 -2.20 17.05 8.25
CA ASN A 49 -2.68 18.40 7.87
C ASN A 49 -3.78 18.38 6.79
N ARG A 50 -4.34 17.21 6.44
CA ARG A 50 -5.32 16.98 5.37
C ARG A 50 -4.82 17.22 3.94
N GLU A 51 -3.53 17.50 3.77
CA GLU A 51 -2.92 17.55 2.45
C GLU A 51 -2.88 16.14 1.85
N ARG A 52 -3.28 16.04 0.58
CA ARG A 52 -3.31 14.77 -0.16
C ARG A 52 -2.17 14.71 -1.14
N VAL A 53 -1.36 13.67 -1.04
CA VAL A 53 -0.23 13.43 -1.94
C VAL A 53 -0.47 12.13 -2.69
N ARG A 54 -0.43 12.20 -4.02
CA ARG A 54 -0.50 11.03 -4.89
C ARG A 54 0.91 10.53 -5.20
N VAL A 55 1.15 9.25 -4.96
CA VAL A 55 2.44 8.60 -5.21
C VAL A 55 2.30 7.41 -6.14
N PHE A 56 3.34 7.13 -6.93
CA PHE A 56 3.42 5.93 -7.76
C PHE A 56 3.90 4.76 -6.92
N LYS A 57 3.15 3.66 -6.95
CA LYS A 57 3.49 2.46 -6.18
C LYS A 57 4.86 1.90 -6.58
N ALA A 58 5.14 1.81 -7.88
CA ALA A 58 6.37 1.21 -8.40
C ALA A 58 7.65 1.88 -7.89
N ASN A 59 7.56 3.13 -7.44
CA ASN A 59 8.71 3.92 -7.02
C ASN A 59 8.95 3.85 -5.50
N ALA A 60 8.08 3.16 -4.74
CA ALA A 60 8.03 3.25 -3.30
C ALA A 60 8.34 1.94 -2.58
N VAL A 61 8.97 2.04 -1.41
CA VAL A 61 8.89 1.04 -0.34
C VAL A 61 8.07 1.63 0.80
N PHE A 62 7.04 0.91 1.22
CA PHE A 62 6.06 1.37 2.20
C PHE A 62 6.18 0.56 3.50
N GLU A 63 6.20 1.23 4.65
CA GLU A 63 5.87 0.63 5.94
C GLU A 63 4.37 0.84 6.18
N VAL A 64 3.60 -0.23 6.25
CA VAL A 64 2.16 -0.20 6.47
C VAL A 64 1.84 -0.67 7.88
N THR A 65 1.05 0.11 8.60
CA THR A 65 0.54 -0.26 9.93
C THR A 65 -0.73 -1.09 9.77
N LEU A 66 -0.69 -2.32 10.24
CA LEU A 66 -1.81 -3.25 10.25
C LEU A 66 -2.81 -2.88 11.35
N PRO A 67 -4.10 -3.27 11.21
CA PRO A 67 -5.10 -3.07 12.25
C PRO A 67 -4.76 -3.73 13.60
N SER A 68 -3.93 -4.77 13.59
CA SER A 68 -3.40 -5.41 14.80
C SER A 68 -2.35 -4.57 15.55
N GLY A 69 -1.93 -3.44 14.98
CA GLY A 69 -0.82 -2.61 15.48
C GLY A 69 0.55 -3.03 14.96
N GLY A 70 0.67 -4.20 14.33
CA GLY A 70 1.89 -4.64 13.68
C GLY A 70 2.26 -3.78 12.47
N LYS A 71 3.53 -3.81 12.08
CA LYS A 71 4.03 -3.10 10.90
C LYS A 71 4.59 -4.09 9.89
N VAL A 72 4.31 -3.85 8.61
CA VAL A 72 4.84 -4.65 7.50
C VAL A 72 5.47 -3.75 6.46
N VAL A 73 6.64 -4.14 5.95
CA VAL A 73 7.31 -3.45 4.86
C VAL A 73 6.97 -4.14 3.55
N ILE A 74 6.45 -3.39 2.59
CA ILE A 74 6.10 -3.88 1.26
C ILE A 74 6.74 -3.03 0.17
N LYS A 75 7.14 -3.65 -0.95
CA LYS A 75 7.53 -2.90 -2.15
C LYS A 75 6.26 -2.56 -2.91
N GLY A 76 6.13 -1.30 -3.33
CA GLY A 76 4.93 -0.89 -4.06
C GLY A 76 4.79 -1.56 -5.43
N ILE A 77 5.89 -2.07 -6.01
CA ILE A 77 5.83 -2.89 -7.24
C ILE A 77 4.97 -4.16 -7.07
N ASP A 78 4.92 -4.73 -5.86
CA ASP A 78 4.19 -5.97 -5.57
C ASP A 78 2.67 -5.75 -5.46
N ILE A 79 2.24 -4.50 -5.27
CA ILE A 79 0.83 -4.08 -5.17
C ILE A 79 0.34 -3.31 -6.40
N ILE A 80 1.05 -3.41 -7.54
CA ILE A 80 0.56 -2.93 -8.83
C ILE A 80 -0.67 -3.75 -9.25
N GLY A 81 -1.72 -3.04 -9.65
CA GLY A 81 -3.04 -3.61 -9.91
C GLY A 81 -4.12 -2.88 -9.11
N ARG A 82 -5.36 -2.88 -9.61
CA ARG A 82 -6.51 -2.38 -8.85
C ARG A 82 -6.82 -3.38 -7.71
N PRO A 83 -7.48 -2.95 -6.62
CA PRO A 83 -7.77 -3.83 -5.47
C PRO A 83 -8.41 -5.17 -5.89
N TRP A 84 -9.45 -5.09 -6.73
CA TRP A 84 -10.17 -6.25 -7.26
C TRP A 84 -9.36 -7.14 -8.22
N ASP A 85 -8.38 -6.58 -8.93
CA ASP A 85 -7.53 -7.36 -9.83
C ASP A 85 -6.49 -8.18 -9.04
N ARG A 86 -6.03 -7.67 -7.90
CA ARG A 86 -5.07 -8.39 -7.04
C ARG A 86 -5.70 -9.62 -6.39
N LEU A 87 -6.96 -9.53 -5.96
CA LEU A 87 -7.70 -10.67 -5.41
C LEU A 87 -7.74 -11.89 -6.35
N LYS A 88 -7.84 -11.66 -7.66
CA LYS A 88 -7.89 -12.74 -8.66
C LYS A 88 -6.58 -13.54 -8.73
N LYS A 89 -5.41 -12.91 -8.47
CA LYS A 89 -4.11 -13.61 -8.47
C LYS A 89 -4.00 -14.66 -7.36
N VAL A 90 -4.66 -14.44 -6.22
CA VAL A 90 -4.70 -15.43 -5.12
C VAL A 90 -5.45 -16.68 -5.54
N LEU A 91 -6.54 -16.50 -6.29
CA LEU A 91 -7.38 -17.61 -6.75
C LEU A 91 -6.71 -18.45 -7.84
N SER A 92 -5.86 -17.86 -8.68
CA SER A 92 -5.12 -18.62 -9.70
C SER A 92 -3.92 -19.38 -9.15
N ALA A 93 -3.21 -18.83 -8.15
CA ALA A 93 -2.08 -19.49 -7.51
C ALA A 93 -2.46 -20.77 -6.75
N ARG A 94 -3.70 -20.85 -6.22
CA ARG A 94 -4.23 -22.04 -5.53
C ARG A 94 -4.66 -23.19 -6.47
N ARG A 95 -4.64 -22.99 -7.79
CA ARG A 95 -5.06 -23.99 -8.79
C ARG A 95 -3.89 -24.75 -9.43
N ARG A 96 -2.67 -24.61 -8.91
CA ARG A 96 -1.48 -25.38 -9.28
C ARG A 96 -1.00 -26.14 -8.05
#